data_AF-A0A2V6ME58-F1
#
_entry.id   AF-A0A2V6ME58-F1
#
_cell.length_a   1.000
_cell.length_b   1.000
_cell.length_c   1.000
_cell.angle_alpha   90.00
_cell.angle_beta   90.00
_cell.angle_gamma   90.00
#
_symmetry.space_group_name_H-M   'P 1'
#
loop_
_entity.id
_entity.type
_entity.pdbx_description
1 polymer ?
#
loop_
_entity_poly.entity_id
_entity_poly.type
_entity_poly.pdbx_seq_one_letter_code
_entity_poly.pdbx_strand_id
1 'polypeptide(L)'
;NVIDDHHGFPPLKEPRGNAFLVENIFTDFKRHDLGSNFYERNYDGTLQRKFLTRPLWGVGSKSAFGHDGRSISLDEVILRHGGEAQASRDAYARLAEPESGALQSFLKSLVLFPPDDTASNLDPGNRNADNFPQFGHGSIKLTVLFNDPADPE
;
A
#
# COMPACT_ATOMS: atom_id res chain seq x y z
N ASN A 1 -14.18 -5.15 -24.92
CA ASN A 1 -15.40 -4.61 -24.29
C ASN A 1 -15.17 -3.14 -24.04
N VAL A 2 -15.59 -2.32 -24.99
CA VAL A 2 -15.39 -0.87 -24.96
C VAL A 2 -16.76 -0.25 -25.20
N ILE A 3 -17.29 0.47 -24.22
CA ILE A 3 -18.59 1.13 -24.31
C ILE A 3 -18.32 2.62 -24.51
N ASP A 4 -18.79 3.17 -25.63
CA ASP A 4 -18.86 4.62 -25.84
C ASP A 4 -20.10 5.12 -25.09
N ASP A 5 -19.84 5.88 -24.06
CA ASP A 5 -20.84 6.44 -23.17
C ASP A 5 -21.28 7.85 -23.63
N HIS A 6 -20.75 8.31 -24.77
CA HIS A 6 -21.03 9.59 -25.42
C HIS A 6 -20.71 10.83 -24.59
N HIS A 7 -19.84 10.69 -23.58
CA HIS A 7 -19.41 11.80 -22.74
C HIS A 7 -18.28 12.63 -23.38
N GLY A 8 -17.72 12.16 -24.50
CA GLY A 8 -16.53 12.75 -25.13
C GLY A 8 -15.21 12.36 -24.46
N PHE A 9 -15.24 11.44 -23.48
CA PHE A 9 -14.06 10.88 -22.83
C PHE A 9 -13.60 9.59 -23.53
N PRO A 10 -12.35 9.12 -23.28
CA PRO A 10 -11.91 7.81 -23.75
C PRO A 10 -12.92 6.73 -23.31
N PRO A 11 -13.31 5.83 -24.22
CA PRO A 11 -14.29 4.79 -23.92
C PRO A 11 -13.88 3.94 -22.71
N LEU A 12 -14.83 3.68 -21.81
CA LEU A 12 -14.60 2.87 -20.62
C LEU A 12 -14.26 1.43 -21.01
N LYS A 13 -13.14 0.92 -20.49
CA LYS A 13 -12.80 -0.50 -20.55
C LYS A 13 -13.61 -1.22 -19.48
N GLU A 14 -14.51 -2.10 -19.91
CA GLU A 14 -15.24 -2.97 -18.98
C GLU A 14 -14.32 -4.08 -18.45
N PRO A 15 -14.17 -4.22 -17.12
CA PRO A 15 -13.36 -5.29 -16.56
C PRO A 15 -13.97 -6.64 -16.94
N ARG A 16 -13.13 -7.57 -17.41
CA ARG A 16 -13.60 -8.90 -17.84
C ARG A 16 -14.12 -9.77 -16.69
N GLY A 17 -13.88 -9.37 -15.44
CA GLY A 17 -14.26 -10.14 -14.24
C GLY A 17 -13.49 -11.44 -14.06
N ASN A 18 -12.47 -11.69 -14.90
CA ASN A 18 -11.62 -12.86 -14.78
C ASN A 18 -10.69 -12.72 -13.57
N ALA A 19 -10.35 -13.85 -12.96
CA ALA A 19 -9.30 -13.88 -11.95
C ALA A 19 -7.94 -13.61 -12.62
N PHE A 20 -7.08 -12.88 -11.91
CA PHE A 20 -5.68 -12.69 -12.26
C PHE A 20 -4.80 -13.00 -11.04
N LEU A 21 -3.57 -13.45 -11.30
CA LEU A 21 -2.62 -13.73 -10.23
C LEU A 21 -2.01 -12.42 -9.74
N VAL A 22 -2.04 -12.22 -8.42
CA VAL A 22 -1.35 -11.10 -7.77
C VAL A 22 -0.11 -11.65 -7.09
N GLU A 23 1.06 -11.41 -7.69
CA GLU A 23 2.34 -11.90 -7.19
C GLU A 23 2.99 -10.90 -6.24
N ASN A 24 3.98 -11.35 -5.46
CA ASN A 24 4.87 -10.46 -4.68
C ASN A 24 4.16 -9.50 -3.71
N ILE A 25 2.93 -9.78 -3.28
CA ILE A 25 2.19 -8.97 -2.28
C ILE A 25 2.66 -9.21 -0.84
N PHE A 26 3.43 -10.28 -0.63
CA PHE A 26 4.02 -10.69 0.65
C PHE A 26 3.02 -10.72 1.81
N THR A 27 1.88 -11.39 1.59
CA THR A 27 0.88 -11.68 2.62
C THR A 27 0.23 -13.03 2.35
N ASP A 28 -0.23 -13.68 3.41
CA ASP A 28 -1.06 -14.88 3.36
C ASP A 28 -2.54 -14.62 3.68
N PHE A 29 -2.89 -13.35 3.95
CA PHE A 29 -4.23 -12.90 4.37
C PHE A 29 -4.82 -13.62 5.59
N LYS A 30 -3.97 -14.28 6.40
CA LYS A 30 -4.41 -14.91 7.65
C LYS A 30 -4.35 -13.92 8.81
N ARG A 31 -4.96 -14.33 9.92
CA ARG A 31 -4.91 -13.60 11.19
C ARG A 31 -3.92 -14.28 12.13
N HIS A 32 -2.92 -13.53 12.58
CA HIS A 32 -1.86 -14.01 13.46
C HIS A 32 -1.85 -13.29 14.80
N ASP A 33 -1.46 -14.02 15.84
CA ASP A 33 -1.16 -13.46 17.15
C ASP A 33 0.33 -13.06 17.19
N LEU A 34 0.61 -11.75 17.20
CA LEU A 34 1.97 -11.20 17.23
C LEU A 34 2.53 -10.99 18.65
N GLY A 35 1.87 -11.59 19.65
CA GLY A 35 2.24 -11.48 21.06
C GLY A 35 1.71 -10.23 21.76
N SER A 36 1.90 -10.18 23.07
CA SER A 36 1.36 -9.13 23.96
C SER A 36 1.79 -7.71 23.60
N ASN A 37 2.91 -7.56 22.92
CA ASN A 37 3.38 -6.27 22.43
C ASN A 37 2.43 -5.64 21.41
N PHE A 38 1.61 -6.43 20.71
CA PHE A 38 0.64 -5.98 19.70
C PHE A 38 -0.81 -6.07 20.16
N TYR A 39 -1.08 -6.47 21.41
CA TYR A 39 -2.46 -6.59 21.87
C TYR A 39 -3.09 -5.21 22.05
N GLU A 40 -4.27 -5.05 21.48
CA GLU A 40 -5.05 -3.81 21.55
C GLU A 40 -6.31 -4.05 22.40
N ARG A 41 -6.72 -3.04 23.16
CA ARG A 41 -7.93 -3.11 23.99
C ARG A 41 -9.10 -2.52 23.23
N ASN A 42 -10.17 -3.30 23.11
CA ASN A 42 -11.44 -2.85 22.57
C ASN A 42 -12.19 -1.96 23.57
N TYR A 43 -13.15 -1.18 23.09
CA TYR A 43 -13.96 -0.30 23.93
C TYR A 43 -14.69 -1.01 25.07
N ASP A 44 -15.09 -2.27 24.85
CA ASP A 44 -15.75 -3.12 25.85
C ASP A 44 -14.78 -3.75 26.89
N GLY A 45 -13.49 -3.43 26.80
CA GLY A 45 -12.45 -3.94 27.68
C GLY A 45 -11.86 -5.29 27.26
N THR A 46 -12.36 -5.94 26.21
CA THR A 46 -11.75 -7.16 25.65
C THR A 46 -10.42 -6.85 24.95
N LEU A 47 -9.58 -7.88 24.73
CA LEU A 47 -8.31 -7.73 24.01
C LEU A 47 -8.41 -8.31 22.60
N GLN A 48 -8.10 -7.49 21.59
CA GLN A 48 -7.82 -7.94 20.24
C GLN A 48 -6.38 -8.47 20.18
N ARG A 49 -6.27 -9.77 19.92
CA ARG A 49 -4.98 -10.48 19.93
C ARG A 49 -4.50 -10.90 18.54
N LYS A 50 -5.43 -11.04 17.59
CA LYS A 50 -5.14 -11.53 16.24
C LYS A 50 -5.44 -10.48 15.20
N PHE A 51 -4.47 -10.24 14.33
CA PHE A 51 -4.56 -9.22 13.30
C PHE A 51 -4.28 -9.80 11.92
N LEU A 52 -4.94 -9.24 10.90
CA LEU A 52 -4.73 -9.63 9.51
C LEU A 52 -3.30 -9.24 9.09
N THR A 53 -2.57 -10.16 8.46
CA THR A 53 -1.32 -9.86 7.75
C THR A 53 -1.67 -8.98 6.54
N ARG A 54 -1.39 -7.68 6.63
CA ARG A 54 -1.59 -6.75 5.51
C ARG A 54 -0.51 -7.01 4.44
N PRO A 55 -0.80 -6.83 3.14
CA PRO A 55 0.22 -6.89 2.09
C PRO A 55 1.33 -5.87 2.36
N LEU A 56 2.58 -6.23 2.07
CA LEU A 56 3.74 -5.34 2.28
C LEU A 56 3.96 -4.37 1.13
N TRP A 57 3.16 -4.44 0.07
CA TRP A 57 3.14 -3.39 -0.95
C TRP A 57 2.92 -2.02 -0.31
N GLY A 58 3.83 -1.10 -0.58
CA GLY A 58 3.79 0.24 -0.03
C GLY A 58 4.35 0.39 1.39
N VAL A 59 4.91 -0.65 2.00
CA VAL A 59 5.48 -0.52 3.35
C VAL A 59 6.64 0.49 3.39
N GLY A 60 7.39 0.63 2.30
CA GLY A 60 8.46 1.64 2.15
C GLY A 60 7.96 3.09 2.08
N SER A 61 6.68 3.31 1.75
CA SER A 61 6.06 4.64 1.67
C SER A 61 5.30 5.06 2.94
N LYS A 62 5.32 4.23 3.99
CA LYS A 62 4.59 4.46 5.23
C LYS A 62 5.51 4.87 6.37
N SER A 63 4.95 5.64 7.30
CA SER A 63 5.49 5.86 8.64
C SER A 63 4.47 5.34 9.65
N ALA A 64 4.89 5.08 10.88
CA ALA A 64 4.09 4.44 11.93
C ALA A 64 3.64 3.01 11.56
N PHE A 65 4.36 2.02 12.08
CA PHE A 65 4.17 0.61 11.81
C PHE A 65 3.52 -0.14 12.98
N GLY A 66 2.86 -1.25 12.63
CA GLY A 66 1.96 -1.99 13.50
C GLY A 66 0.51 -1.53 13.34
N HIS A 67 -0.44 -2.34 13.78
CA HIS A 67 -1.86 -1.95 13.76
C HIS A 67 -2.15 -0.75 14.67
N ASP A 68 -1.33 -0.60 15.71
CA ASP A 68 -1.38 0.51 16.66
C ASP A 68 -0.50 1.71 16.27
N GLY A 69 0.26 1.62 15.18
CA GLY A 69 1.15 2.69 14.71
C GLY A 69 2.28 3.10 15.67
N ARG A 70 2.60 2.29 16.69
CA ARG A 70 3.53 2.71 17.76
C ARG A 70 5.00 2.63 17.39
N SER A 71 5.36 1.92 16.31
CA SER A 71 6.75 1.75 15.90
C SER A 71 7.08 2.74 14.79
N ILE A 72 8.14 3.53 14.93
CA ILE A 72 8.46 4.60 13.97
C ILE A 72 9.44 4.16 12.88
N SER A 73 9.98 2.94 12.97
CA SER A 73 10.88 2.36 11.98
C SER A 73 10.58 0.89 11.67
N LEU A 74 11.07 0.42 10.52
CA LEU A 74 10.98 -1.00 10.12
C LEU A 74 11.74 -1.91 11.10
N ASP A 75 12.92 -1.49 11.53
CA ASP A 75 13.71 -2.25 12.51
C ASP A 75 12.94 -2.43 13.82
N GLU A 76 12.41 -1.33 14.36
CA GLU A 76 11.63 -1.34 15.60
C GLU A 76 10.41 -2.25 15.50
N VAL A 77 9.61 -2.13 14.42
CA VAL A 77 8.43 -2.99 14.29
C VAL A 77 8.84 -4.45 14.15
N ILE A 78 9.88 -4.77 13.38
CA ILE A 78 10.35 -6.15 13.20
C ILE A 78 10.77 -6.72 14.57
N LEU A 79 11.58 -6.00 15.34
CA LEU A 79 12.05 -6.44 16.65
C LEU A 79 10.94 -6.52 17.71
N ARG A 80 9.85 -5.76 17.53
CA ARG A 80 8.67 -5.81 18.42
C ARG A 80 7.82 -7.07 18.23
N HIS A 81 7.93 -7.75 17.09
CA HIS A 81 7.18 -8.98 16.81
C HIS A 81 7.48 -10.07 17.84
N GLY A 82 6.44 -10.81 18.23
CA GLY A 82 6.51 -11.99 19.06
C GLY A 82 5.40 -12.98 18.68
N GLY A 83 4.95 -13.79 19.64
CA GLY A 83 3.88 -14.77 19.42
C GLY A 83 4.21 -15.74 18.28
N GLU A 84 3.33 -15.84 17.29
CA GLU A 84 3.53 -16.69 16.11
C GLU A 84 4.71 -16.22 15.22
N ALA A 85 5.11 -14.94 15.32
CA ALA A 85 6.23 -14.37 14.56
C ALA A 85 7.58 -14.39 15.31
N GLN A 86 7.63 -14.97 16.52
CA GLN A 86 8.81 -14.96 17.39
C GLN A 86 10.06 -15.53 16.68
N ALA A 87 9.92 -16.67 15.99
CA ALA A 87 11.03 -17.31 15.30
C ALA A 87 11.63 -16.42 14.20
N SER A 88 10.79 -15.75 13.41
CA SER A 88 11.23 -14.82 12.37
C SER A 88 11.88 -13.57 12.95
N ARG A 89 11.33 -13.03 14.04
CA ARG A 89 11.94 -11.90 14.75
C ARG A 89 13.32 -12.24 15.28
N ASP A 90 13.47 -13.42 15.90
CA ASP A 90 14.75 -13.85 16.45
C ASP A 90 15.77 -14.18 15.34
N ALA A 91 15.31 -14.65 14.18
CA ALA A 91 16.16 -14.81 13.02
C ALA A 91 16.68 -13.46 12.51
N TYR A 92 15.81 -12.44 12.42
CA TYR A 92 16.22 -11.08 12.06
C TYR A 92 17.24 -10.50 13.04
N ALA A 93 17.00 -10.63 14.34
CA ALA A 93 17.88 -10.12 15.38
C ALA A 93 19.29 -10.78 15.40
N ARG A 94 19.44 -11.94 14.74
CA ARG A 94 20.72 -12.65 14.60
C ARG A 94 21.46 -12.35 13.30
N LEU A 95 20.84 -11.64 12.36
CA LEU A 95 21.48 -11.29 11.09
C LEU A 95 22.70 -10.41 11.32
N ALA A 96 23.73 -10.61 10.51
CA ALA A 96 24.82 -9.64 10.45
C ALA A 96 24.31 -8.32 9.85
N GLU A 97 25.00 -7.22 10.17
CA GLU A 97 24.65 -5.87 9.71
C GLU A 97 24.37 -5.82 8.19
N PRO A 98 25.22 -6.38 7.30
CA PRO A 98 24.95 -6.38 5.86
C PRO A 98 23.66 -7.10 5.45
N GLU A 99 23.32 -8.19 6.13
CA GLU A 99 22.13 -9.00 5.81
C GLU A 99 20.85 -8.29 6.29
N SER A 100 20.89 -7.74 7.51
CA SER A 100 19.78 -6.93 8.05
C SER A 100 19.54 -5.68 7.21
N GLY A 101 20.61 -5.03 6.73
CA GLY A 101 20.57 -3.89 5.83
C GLY A 101 20.00 -4.23 4.45
N ALA A 102 20.31 -5.42 3.91
CA ALA A 102 19.72 -5.91 2.66
C ALA A 102 18.20 -6.13 2.81
N LEU A 103 17.75 -6.75 3.90
CA LEU A 103 16.32 -6.92 4.17
C LEU A 103 15.61 -5.58 4.34
N GLN A 104 16.19 -4.65 5.09
CA GLN A 104 15.62 -3.30 5.23
C GLN A 104 15.54 -2.57 3.88
N SER A 105 16.57 -2.71 3.04
CA SER A 105 16.60 -2.09 1.70
C SER A 105 15.51 -2.67 0.80
N PHE A 106 15.30 -3.98 0.86
CA PHE A 106 14.20 -4.65 0.17
C PHE A 106 12.84 -4.14 0.66
N LEU A 107 12.59 -4.07 1.97
CA LEU A 107 11.32 -3.54 2.49
C LEU A 107 11.10 -2.06 2.11
N LYS A 108 12.17 -1.26 2.09
CA LYS A 108 12.13 0.14 1.66
C LYS A 108 11.88 0.30 0.16
N SER A 109 12.19 -0.70 -0.68
CA SER A 109 11.90 -0.66 -2.12
C SER A 109 10.44 -0.97 -2.45
N LEU A 110 9.66 -1.50 -1.50
CA LEU A 110 8.22 -1.72 -1.64
C LEU A 110 7.45 -0.41 -1.46
N VAL A 111 7.60 0.51 -2.41
CA VAL A 111 6.94 1.83 -2.40
C VAL A 111 5.62 1.81 -3.18
N LEU A 112 4.66 2.61 -2.72
CA LEU A 112 3.60 3.09 -3.59
C LEU A 112 4.17 4.29 -4.34
N PHE A 113 4.15 4.25 -5.66
CA PHE A 113 4.45 5.42 -6.45
C PHE A 113 3.33 6.43 -6.25
N PRO A 114 3.60 7.62 -5.69
CA PRO A 114 2.65 8.70 -5.82
C PRO A 114 2.44 8.95 -7.32
N PRO A 115 1.25 9.36 -7.74
CA PRO A 115 1.10 9.89 -9.10
C PRO A 115 2.12 11.02 -9.30
N ASP A 116 2.62 11.17 -10.53
CA ASP A 116 3.60 12.22 -10.90
C ASP A 116 3.13 13.64 -10.50
N ASP A 117 1.83 13.80 -10.24
CA ASP A 117 1.20 15.02 -9.78
C ASP A 117 0.11 14.70 -8.73
N THR A 118 0.19 15.33 -7.55
CA THR A 118 -0.87 15.32 -6.54
C THR A 118 -1.74 16.55 -6.73
N ALA A 119 -2.98 16.39 -7.22
CA ALA A 119 -3.94 17.50 -7.30
C ALA A 119 -4.04 18.22 -5.96
N SER A 120 -3.65 19.50 -5.97
CA SER A 120 -3.92 20.40 -4.87
C SER A 120 -5.42 20.72 -4.88
N ASN A 121 -6.10 20.46 -3.77
CA ASN A 121 -7.48 20.92 -3.55
C ASN A 121 -7.55 22.40 -3.11
N LEU A 122 -6.42 23.11 -3.11
CA LEU A 122 -6.33 24.51 -2.67
C LEU A 122 -6.71 25.51 -3.77
N ASP A 123 -6.87 25.07 -5.01
CA ASP A 123 -7.48 25.86 -6.09
C ASP A 123 -8.79 25.17 -6.51
N PRO A 124 -9.97 25.76 -6.27
CA PRO A 124 -11.25 25.19 -6.71
C PRO A 124 -11.39 25.15 -8.25
N GLY A 125 -10.44 25.72 -8.98
CA GLY A 125 -10.44 25.82 -10.43
C GLY A 125 -11.45 26.86 -10.91
N ASN A 126 -11.05 27.68 -11.88
CA ASN A 126 -11.97 28.57 -12.57
C ASN A 126 -12.49 27.88 -13.84
N ARG A 127 -13.77 27.47 -13.85
CA ARG A 127 -14.43 26.84 -15.01
C ARG A 127 -14.46 27.71 -16.27
N ASN A 128 -14.21 29.01 -16.13
CA ASN A 128 -14.19 29.98 -17.22
C ASN A 128 -12.77 30.35 -17.66
N ALA A 129 -11.73 29.71 -17.11
CA ALA A 129 -10.36 29.95 -17.57
C ALA A 129 -10.13 29.29 -18.92
N ASP A 130 -9.33 29.94 -19.77
CA ASP A 130 -9.05 29.51 -21.14
C ASP A 130 -8.49 28.07 -21.25
N ASN A 131 -7.96 27.53 -20.15
CA ASN A 131 -7.37 26.20 -20.08
C ASN A 131 -8.13 25.25 -19.13
N PHE A 132 -9.43 25.44 -18.88
CA PHE A 132 -10.22 24.52 -18.06
C PHE A 132 -10.72 23.29 -18.85
N PRO A 133 -10.63 22.06 -18.30
CA PRO A 133 -9.98 21.71 -17.03
C PRO A 133 -8.46 21.89 -17.15
N GLN A 134 -7.84 22.47 -16.13
CA GLN A 134 -6.41 22.79 -16.11
C GLN A 134 -5.59 21.53 -16.41
N PHE A 135 -5.02 21.44 -17.61
CA PHE A 135 -4.25 20.28 -18.11
C PHE A 135 -2.91 20.04 -17.38
N GLY A 136 -2.68 20.66 -16.23
CA GLY A 136 -1.42 20.59 -15.48
C GLY A 136 -1.56 20.80 -13.98
N HIS A 137 -2.76 20.64 -13.42
CA HIS A 137 -2.97 20.56 -11.97
C HIS A 137 -3.55 19.19 -11.63
N GLY A 138 -2.67 18.21 -11.45
CA GLY A 138 -2.86 16.99 -10.67
C GLY A 138 -4.10 16.14 -10.91
N SER A 139 -4.71 16.22 -12.09
CA SER A 139 -5.57 15.13 -12.51
C SER A 139 -4.68 13.90 -12.63
N ILE A 140 -4.73 13.00 -11.64
CA ILE A 140 -4.11 11.69 -11.77
C ILE A 140 -4.69 11.10 -13.04
N LYS A 141 -3.88 11.06 -14.09
CA LYS A 141 -4.28 10.50 -15.37
C LYS A 141 -4.15 8.98 -15.21
N LEU A 142 -5.00 8.41 -14.34
CA LEU A 142 -5.09 6.98 -14.04
C LEU A 142 -5.23 6.18 -15.34
N THR A 143 -5.93 6.78 -16.32
CA THR A 143 -6.07 6.29 -17.69
C THR A 143 -4.80 6.25 -18.53
N VAL A 144 -3.64 6.68 -18.04
CA VAL A 144 -2.33 6.51 -18.72
C VAL A 144 -1.42 5.58 -17.92
N LEU A 145 -1.59 5.53 -16.59
CA LEU A 145 -0.85 4.62 -15.72
C LEU A 145 -1.34 3.16 -15.84
N PHE A 146 -2.63 2.96 -16.14
CA PHE A 146 -3.27 1.63 -16.28
C PHE A 146 -3.75 1.32 -17.70
N ASN A 147 -3.34 2.12 -18.68
CA ASN A 147 -3.78 1.95 -20.07
C ASN A 147 -2.59 1.81 -21.00
N ASP A 148 -1.70 0.87 -20.67
CA ASP A 148 -0.74 0.37 -21.63
C ASP A 148 -1.52 -0.49 -22.66
N PRO A 149 -1.57 -0.09 -23.95
CA PRO A 149 -2.24 -0.87 -24.98
C PRO A 149 -1.56 -2.22 -25.27
N ALA A 150 -0.36 -2.46 -24.75
CA ALA A 150 0.36 -3.73 -24.84
C ALA A 150 0.06 -4.69 -23.67
N ASP A 151 -0.65 -4.25 -22.63
CA ASP A 151 -0.92 -5.06 -21.44
C ASP A 151 -2.04 -6.09 -21.72
N PRO A 152 -1.78 -7.40 -21.54
CA PRO A 152 -2.79 -8.43 -21.73
C PRO A 152 -3.74 -8.49 -20.53
N GLU A 153 -4.75 -7.62 -20.48
CA GLU A 153 -5.97 -7.82 -19.66
C GLU A 153 -6.98 -8.76 -20.33
#